data_AF-A0A838DUZ7-F1
#
_entry.id   AF-A0A838DUZ7-F1
#
_cell.length_a   1.000
_cell.length_b   1.000
_cell.length_c   1.000
_cell.angle_alpha   90.00
_cell.angle_beta   90.00
_cell.angle_gamma   90.00
#
_symmetry.space_group_name_H-M   'P 1'
#
loop_
_entity.id
_entity.type
_entity.pdbx_description
1 polymer ?
#
loop_
_entity_poly.entity_id
_entity_poly.type
_entity_poly.pdbx_seq_one_letter_code
_entity_poly.pdbx_strand_id
1 'polypeptide(L)'
;MQEAHYPPDTGPLAGAGVEEKKRRLDAMVRIWQSDTERRLERDGYRAFIAWTGLDAYRYAVWLRFPEWDRGAVVGQVLTLQRSTSGAPEDPALFSIWRRDPLLKGMPDWKTHLPNETMFNISVRLTSGGLGEGSKWAVVMPKDMIPRYQPGWPTQQEWVRWTNSFDWLSVAVGFIRPMLDSLEQC
;
A
#
# COMPACT_ATOMS: atom_id res chain seq x y z
N MET A 1 -11.29 28.69 6.58
CA MET A 1 -10.56 27.47 6.14
C MET A 1 -10.22 27.68 4.67
N GLN A 2 -8.94 27.83 4.32
CA GLN A 2 -8.55 27.74 2.91
C GLN A 2 -8.86 26.31 2.46
N GLU A 3 -9.67 26.14 1.42
CA GLU A 3 -9.68 24.90 0.67
C GLU A 3 -8.24 24.70 0.21
N ALA A 4 -7.54 23.74 0.80
CA ALA A 4 -6.21 23.37 0.34
C ALA A 4 -6.37 22.96 -1.13
N HIS A 5 -5.96 23.86 -2.02
CA HIS A 5 -6.04 23.63 -3.46
C HIS A 5 -5.08 22.50 -3.76
N TYR A 6 -5.64 21.31 -3.95
CA TYR A 6 -4.90 20.10 -4.22
C TYR A 6 -4.26 20.22 -5.60
N PRO A 7 -2.96 19.90 -5.78
CA PRO A 7 -2.34 19.98 -7.10
C PRO A 7 -3.05 19.06 -8.11
N PRO A 8 -3.22 19.49 -9.38
CA PRO A 8 -3.85 18.67 -10.42
C PRO A 8 -3.05 17.38 -10.70
N ASP A 9 -3.66 16.39 -11.36
CA ASP A 9 -2.95 15.22 -11.88
C ASP A 9 -1.71 15.67 -12.66
N THR A 10 -0.55 15.08 -12.37
CA THR A 10 0.73 15.45 -13.00
C THR A 10 1.30 14.32 -13.86
N GLY A 11 2.23 14.68 -14.74
CA GLY A 11 2.94 13.74 -15.61
C GLY A 11 2.25 13.48 -16.97
N PRO A 12 2.95 12.79 -17.89
CA PRO A 12 2.48 12.60 -19.28
C PRO A 12 1.14 11.87 -19.41
N LEU A 13 0.74 11.12 -18.38
CA LEU A 13 -0.49 10.32 -18.36
C LEU A 13 -1.65 11.02 -17.64
N ALA A 14 -1.47 12.23 -17.12
CA ALA A 14 -2.53 12.97 -16.44
C ALA A 14 -3.74 13.19 -17.36
N GLY A 15 -3.49 13.52 -18.63
CA GLY A 15 -4.52 13.70 -19.67
C GLY A 15 -4.94 12.43 -20.40
N ALA A 16 -4.46 11.25 -19.99
CA ALA A 16 -4.83 10.00 -20.62
C ALA A 16 -6.32 9.66 -20.37
N GLY A 17 -6.96 9.01 -21.36
CA GLY A 17 -8.33 8.55 -21.22
C GLY A 17 -8.49 7.51 -20.10
N VAL A 18 -9.73 7.35 -19.61
CA VAL A 18 -10.06 6.45 -18.49
C VAL A 18 -9.61 5.01 -18.75
N GLU A 19 -9.83 4.50 -19.96
CA GLU A 19 -9.42 3.14 -20.33
C GLU A 19 -7.89 2.97 -20.33
N GLU A 20 -7.14 4.00 -20.73
CA GLU A 20 -5.69 3.93 -20.66
C GLU A 20 -5.20 3.94 -19.21
N LYS A 21 -5.77 4.79 -18.36
CA LYS A 21 -5.45 4.81 -16.93
C LYS A 21 -5.74 3.46 -16.28
N LYS A 22 -6.91 2.85 -16.57
CA LYS A 22 -7.28 1.52 -16.10
C LYS A 22 -6.30 0.45 -16.56
N ARG A 23 -6.00 0.40 -17.86
CA ARG A 23 -5.04 -0.56 -18.44
C ARG A 23 -3.67 -0.49 -17.75
N ARG A 24 -3.20 0.72 -17.43
CA ARG A 24 -1.94 0.94 -16.72
C ARG A 24 -2.01 0.47 -15.27
N LEU A 25 -3.10 0.77 -14.56
CA LEU A 25 -3.33 0.29 -13.20
C LEU A 25 -3.37 -1.24 -13.13
N ASP A 26 -4.06 -1.89 -14.08
CA ASP A 26 -4.12 -3.35 -14.18
C ASP A 26 -2.72 -3.95 -14.46
N ALA A 27 -1.92 -3.31 -15.32
CA ALA A 27 -0.54 -3.72 -15.57
C ALA A 27 0.34 -3.58 -14.31
N MET A 28 0.18 -2.49 -13.55
CA MET A 28 0.89 -2.28 -12.29
C MET A 28 0.56 -3.36 -11.26
N VAL A 29 -0.72 -3.72 -11.12
CA VAL A 29 -1.16 -4.83 -10.25
C VAL A 29 -0.40 -6.11 -10.59
N ARG A 30 -0.38 -6.52 -11.87
CA ARG A 30 0.29 -7.75 -12.32
C ARG A 30 1.79 -7.73 -12.05
N ILE A 31 2.45 -6.62 -12.39
CA ILE A 31 3.91 -6.47 -12.21
C ILE A 31 4.28 -6.62 -10.73
N TRP A 32 3.51 -6.00 -9.84
CA TRP A 32 3.84 -5.99 -8.42
C TRP A 32 3.48 -7.25 -7.68
N GLN A 33 2.39 -7.90 -8.08
CA GLN A 33 2.09 -9.24 -7.60
C GLN A 33 3.26 -10.18 -7.94
N SER A 34 3.67 -10.22 -9.20
CA SER A 34 4.80 -11.04 -9.65
C SER A 34 6.13 -10.67 -8.98
N ASP A 35 6.39 -9.38 -8.73
CA ASP A 35 7.58 -8.95 -7.99
C ASP A 35 7.57 -9.45 -6.54
N THR A 36 6.40 -9.48 -5.91
CA THR A 36 6.25 -9.91 -4.51
C THR A 36 6.36 -11.42 -4.38
N GLU A 37 5.75 -12.17 -5.30
CA GLU A 37 5.87 -13.63 -5.39
C GLU A 37 7.34 -14.05 -5.58
N ARG A 38 8.06 -13.43 -6.53
CA ARG A 38 9.50 -13.70 -6.73
C ARG A 38 10.35 -13.38 -5.51
N ARG A 39 9.99 -12.35 -4.74
CA ARG A 39 10.69 -12.03 -3.48
C ARG A 39 10.44 -13.07 -2.40
N LEU A 40 9.20 -13.54 -2.26
CA LEU A 40 8.85 -14.61 -1.33
C LEU A 40 9.68 -15.88 -1.64
N GLU A 41 9.79 -16.25 -2.91
CA GLU A 41 10.62 -17.38 -3.37
C GLU A 41 12.11 -17.16 -3.08
N ARG A 42 12.64 -15.97 -3.39
CA ARG A 42 14.06 -15.65 -3.24
C ARG A 42 14.52 -15.54 -1.79
N ASP A 43 13.78 -14.79 -0.96
CA ASP A 43 14.19 -14.44 0.40
C ASP A 43 13.89 -15.57 1.39
N GLY A 44 13.03 -16.51 0.99
CA GLY A 44 12.53 -17.58 1.84
C GLY A 44 11.44 -17.09 2.79
N TYR A 45 10.53 -18.02 3.10
CA TYR A 45 9.28 -17.76 3.80
C TYR A 45 9.45 -16.99 5.13
N ARG A 46 10.39 -17.39 6.01
CA ARG A 46 10.55 -16.73 7.33
C ARG A 46 11.07 -15.30 7.23
N ALA A 47 12.05 -15.06 6.35
CA ALA A 47 12.62 -13.72 6.19
C ALA A 47 11.56 -12.78 5.59
N PHE A 48 10.76 -13.28 4.66
CA PHE A 48 9.66 -12.52 4.06
C PHE A 48 8.60 -12.12 5.11
N ILE A 49 8.19 -13.03 5.98
CA ILE A 49 7.21 -12.74 7.07
C ILE A 49 7.74 -11.67 8.01
N ALA A 50 8.96 -11.84 8.52
CA ALA A 50 9.56 -10.87 9.43
C ALA A 50 9.73 -9.50 8.74
N TRP A 51 10.14 -9.48 7.47
CA TRP A 51 10.32 -8.25 6.73
C TRP A 51 9.01 -7.51 6.44
N THR A 52 7.95 -8.24 6.07
CA THR A 52 6.61 -7.68 5.86
C THR A 52 5.94 -7.24 7.17
N GLY A 53 6.43 -7.73 8.32
CA GLY A 53 5.89 -7.48 9.66
C GLY A 53 4.74 -8.41 10.03
N LEU A 54 4.57 -9.52 9.30
CA LEU A 54 3.51 -10.50 9.54
C LEU A 54 3.77 -11.40 10.77
N ASP A 55 4.94 -11.27 11.39
CA ASP A 55 5.27 -11.85 12.70
C ASP A 55 4.58 -11.13 13.86
N ALA A 56 4.30 -9.82 13.71
CA ALA A 56 3.66 -8.99 14.73
C ALA A 56 2.25 -8.51 14.33
N TYR A 57 1.94 -8.49 13.03
CA TYR A 57 0.69 -7.99 12.48
C TYR A 57 0.01 -9.07 11.64
N ARG A 58 -1.32 -9.04 11.54
CA ARG A 58 -2.07 -10.01 10.72
C ARG A 58 -2.05 -9.64 9.24
N TYR A 59 -2.13 -8.35 8.96
CA TYR A 59 -2.17 -7.82 7.60
C TYR A 59 -1.03 -6.83 7.39
N ALA A 60 -0.40 -6.93 6.22
CA ALA A 60 0.45 -5.88 5.68
C ALA A 60 -0.16 -5.41 4.35
N VAL A 61 -0.65 -4.17 4.32
CA VAL A 61 -1.27 -3.57 3.13
C VAL A 61 -0.31 -2.58 2.53
N TRP A 62 0.18 -2.85 1.33
CA TRP A 62 1.03 -1.93 0.57
C TRP A 62 0.17 -1.11 -0.37
N LEU A 63 0.19 0.20 -0.15
CA LEU A 63 -0.56 1.17 -0.94
C LEU A 63 0.39 1.91 -1.87
N ARG A 64 0.03 1.95 -3.15
CA ARG A 64 0.84 2.56 -4.20
C ARG A 64 -0.01 3.52 -5.02
N PHE A 65 0.48 4.75 -5.16
CA PHE A 65 -0.27 5.86 -5.74
C PHE A 65 0.43 6.31 -7.02
N PRO A 66 -0.22 6.20 -8.18
CA PRO A 66 0.32 6.76 -9.41
C PRO A 66 0.27 8.28 -9.36
N GLU A 67 1.30 8.93 -9.89
CA GLU A 67 1.33 10.39 -10.01
C GLU A 67 0.21 10.96 -10.89
N TRP A 68 -0.24 10.20 -11.90
CA TRP A 68 -1.15 10.62 -12.97
C TRP A 68 -2.65 10.38 -12.71
N ASP A 69 -3.00 9.77 -11.57
CA ASP A 69 -4.39 9.61 -11.12
C ASP A 69 -4.43 9.64 -9.60
N ARG A 70 -4.64 10.83 -9.03
CA ARG A 70 -4.59 11.04 -7.57
C ARG A 70 -5.80 10.45 -6.83
N GLY A 71 -6.84 10.05 -7.55
CA GLY A 71 -7.98 9.34 -6.98
C GLY A 71 -7.81 7.81 -6.97
N ALA A 72 -6.77 7.29 -7.63
CA ALA A 72 -6.49 5.87 -7.72
C ALA A 72 -5.41 5.42 -6.75
N VAL A 73 -5.58 4.20 -6.24
CA VAL A 73 -4.60 3.53 -5.40
C VAL A 73 -4.59 2.05 -5.74
N VAL A 74 -3.40 1.50 -5.86
CA VAL A 74 -3.20 0.06 -5.93
C VAL A 74 -2.84 -0.44 -4.55
N GLY A 75 -3.66 -1.35 -4.02
CA GLY A 75 -3.42 -2.01 -2.75
C GLY A 75 -2.99 -3.45 -2.99
N GLN A 76 -1.95 -3.86 -2.30
CA GLN A 76 -1.52 -5.25 -2.19
C GLN A 76 -1.61 -5.66 -0.73
N VAL A 77 -2.52 -6.57 -0.42
CA VAL A 77 -2.72 -7.13 0.91
C VAL A 77 -1.93 -8.42 1.01
N LEU A 78 -1.08 -8.48 2.03
CA LEU A 78 -0.40 -9.68 2.48
C LEU A 78 -1.02 -10.12 3.81
N THR A 79 -1.32 -11.41 3.92
CA THR A 79 -1.74 -12.04 5.17
C THR A 79 -1.14 -13.43 5.27
N LEU A 80 -1.17 -14.00 6.46
CA LEU A 80 -0.93 -15.41 6.67
C LEU A 80 -2.28 -16.15 6.65
N GLN A 81 -2.32 -17.38 6.14
CA GLN A 81 -3.48 -18.27 6.16
C GLN A 81 -3.13 -19.57 6.89
N ARG A 82 -4.10 -20.20 7.56
CA ARG A 82 -3.85 -21.51 8.16
C ARG A 82 -3.47 -22.51 7.07
N SER A 83 -2.29 -23.11 7.19
CA SER A 83 -1.87 -24.15 6.25
C SER A 83 -2.79 -25.36 6.37
N THR A 84 -3.21 -25.91 5.23
CA THR A 84 -4.03 -27.13 5.15
C THR A 84 -3.24 -28.40 5.51
N SER A 85 -1.91 -28.31 5.58
CA SER A 85 -1.00 -29.44 5.80
C SER A 85 -0.42 -29.54 7.22
N GLY A 86 -0.86 -28.67 8.15
CA GLY A 86 -0.29 -28.58 9.50
C GLY A 86 1.11 -27.90 9.55
N ALA A 87 1.56 -27.35 8.42
CA ALA A 87 2.78 -26.56 8.26
C ALA A 87 2.59 -25.09 8.72
N PRO A 88 3.64 -24.24 8.71
CA PRO A 88 3.51 -22.80 9.00
C PRO A 88 2.47 -22.12 8.09
N GLU A 89 1.81 -21.08 8.59
CA GLU A 89 0.72 -20.39 7.86
C GLU A 89 1.14 -19.90 6.46
N ASP A 90 0.52 -20.36 5.37
CA ASP A 90 0.92 -19.97 4.02
C ASP A 90 0.63 -18.47 3.74
N PRO A 91 1.52 -17.73 3.08
CA PRO A 91 1.29 -16.32 2.81
C PRO A 91 0.29 -16.19 1.66
N ALA A 92 -0.78 -15.45 1.88
CA ALA A 92 -1.74 -15.10 0.85
C ALA A 92 -1.50 -13.67 0.37
N LEU A 93 -1.53 -13.52 -0.96
CA LEU A 93 -1.33 -12.26 -1.67
C LEU A 93 -2.62 -11.90 -2.40
N PHE A 94 -3.10 -10.70 -2.18
CA PHE A 94 -4.23 -10.15 -2.92
C PHE A 94 -3.87 -8.75 -3.39
N SER A 95 -4.07 -8.47 -4.69
CA SER A 95 -3.75 -7.16 -5.26
C SER A 95 -4.92 -6.64 -6.08
N ILE A 96 -5.29 -5.38 -5.88
CA ILE A 96 -6.34 -4.72 -6.65
C ILE A 96 -6.08 -3.22 -6.69
N TRP A 97 -6.59 -2.54 -7.72
CA TRP A 97 -6.66 -1.09 -7.72
C TRP A 97 -8.08 -0.62 -7.45
N ARG A 98 -8.21 0.50 -6.76
CA ARG A 98 -9.51 1.12 -6.47
C ARG A 98 -9.42 2.62 -6.61
N ARG A 99 -10.58 3.25 -6.76
CA ARG A 99 -10.75 4.67 -6.49
C ARG A 99 -11.22 4.86 -5.06
N ASP A 100 -10.59 5.78 -4.34
CA ASP A 100 -10.95 6.07 -2.96
C ASP A 100 -11.10 7.59 -2.78
N PRO A 101 -12.31 8.09 -2.46
CA PRO A 101 -12.56 9.52 -2.29
C PRO A 101 -11.69 10.18 -1.22
N LEU A 102 -11.24 9.42 -0.20
CA LEU A 102 -10.38 9.96 0.85
C LEU A 102 -9.06 10.49 0.29
N LEU A 103 -8.58 9.94 -0.82
CA LEU A 103 -7.31 10.34 -1.44
C LEU A 103 -7.31 11.79 -1.96
N LYS A 104 -8.48 12.39 -2.15
CA LYS A 104 -8.59 13.81 -2.47
C LYS A 104 -8.14 14.72 -1.32
N GLY A 105 -8.10 14.21 -0.10
CA GLY A 105 -7.60 14.91 1.08
C GLY A 105 -6.18 14.54 1.48
N MET A 106 -5.49 13.70 0.68
CA MET A 106 -4.15 13.23 1.00
C MET A 106 -3.12 14.38 0.96
N PRO A 107 -2.19 14.50 1.90
CA PRO A 107 -1.12 15.48 1.77
C PRO A 107 -0.34 15.32 0.46
N ASP A 108 0.06 16.41 -0.19
CA ASP A 108 0.83 16.31 -1.44
C ASP A 108 2.21 15.70 -1.18
N TRP A 109 2.36 14.44 -1.57
CA TRP A 109 3.62 13.71 -1.44
C TRP A 109 4.70 14.24 -2.39
N LYS A 110 4.35 14.94 -3.49
CA LYS A 110 5.33 15.50 -4.44
C LYS A 110 6.11 16.66 -3.85
N THR A 111 5.55 17.38 -2.88
CA THR A 111 6.28 18.39 -2.11
C THR A 111 7.47 17.77 -1.37
N HIS A 112 7.35 16.51 -0.92
CA HIS A 112 8.40 15.79 -0.21
C HIS A 112 9.23 14.85 -1.10
N LEU A 113 8.67 14.39 -2.22
CA LEU A 113 9.28 13.44 -3.15
C LEU A 113 9.11 13.91 -4.61
N PRO A 114 9.70 15.05 -5.00
CA PRO A 114 9.41 15.70 -6.29
C PRO A 114 9.83 14.90 -7.52
N ASN A 115 10.81 14.00 -7.38
CA ASN A 115 11.36 13.21 -8.48
C ASN A 115 10.66 11.86 -8.67
N GLU A 116 9.72 11.53 -7.79
CA GLU A 116 9.13 10.21 -7.73
C GLU A 116 7.83 10.18 -8.53
N THR A 117 7.63 9.11 -9.30
CA THR A 117 6.43 8.91 -10.13
C THR A 117 5.37 8.09 -9.42
N MET A 118 5.73 7.50 -8.28
CA MET A 118 4.84 6.74 -7.42
C MET A 118 5.21 6.92 -5.95
N PHE A 119 4.19 7.05 -5.14
CA PHE A 119 4.31 7.06 -3.69
C PHE A 119 3.87 5.72 -3.11
N ASN A 120 4.59 5.22 -2.10
CA ASN A 120 4.37 3.90 -1.53
C ASN A 120 4.42 3.95 0.00
N ILE A 121 3.44 3.31 0.65
CA ILE A 121 3.47 3.05 2.09
C ILE A 121 2.98 1.65 2.39
N SER A 122 3.37 1.14 3.54
CA SER A 122 2.81 -0.07 4.11
C SER A 122 2.04 0.27 5.38
N VAL A 123 0.79 -0.15 5.44
CA VAL A 123 -0.04 -0.12 6.65
C VAL A 123 -0.05 -1.53 7.21
N ARG A 124 0.41 -1.70 8.44
CA ARG A 124 0.43 -2.99 9.15
C ARG A 124 -0.65 -2.98 10.22
N LEU A 125 -1.45 -4.05 10.31
CA LEU A 125 -2.63 -4.10 11.16
C LEU A 125 -2.67 -5.41 11.97
N THR A 126 -2.89 -5.32 13.27
CA THR A 126 -3.17 -6.48 14.12
C THR A 126 -4.62 -6.91 13.98
N SER A 127 -4.93 -8.18 14.26
CA SER A 127 -6.31 -8.66 14.41
C SER A 127 -6.89 -8.24 15.76
N GLY A 128 -6.96 -6.94 16.04
CA GLY A 128 -7.82 -6.44 17.10
C GLY A 128 -9.23 -6.41 16.54
N GLY A 129 -10.15 -7.20 17.11
CA GLY A 129 -11.56 -7.11 16.74
C GLY A 129 -12.02 -5.65 16.84
N LEU A 130 -13.01 -5.27 16.03
CA LEU A 130 -13.66 -3.95 16.08
C LEU A 130 -14.10 -3.67 17.54
N GLY A 131 -13.25 -3.04 18.36
CA GLY A 131 -13.50 -2.80 19.80
C GLY A 131 -12.31 -2.94 20.74
N GLU A 132 -11.29 -3.75 20.43
CA GLU A 132 -10.08 -3.86 21.25
C GLU A 132 -8.89 -3.22 20.52
N GLY A 133 -8.71 -1.92 20.76
CA GLY A 133 -7.52 -1.11 20.41
C GLY A 133 -6.70 -1.64 19.24
N SER A 134 -7.19 -1.47 18.02
CA SER A 134 -6.48 -1.86 16.81
C SER A 134 -5.09 -1.22 16.79
N LYS A 135 -4.05 -2.05 16.94
CA LYS A 135 -2.67 -1.61 16.74
C LYS A 135 -2.39 -1.62 15.25
N TRP A 136 -2.01 -0.46 14.74
CA TRP A 136 -1.53 -0.33 13.38
C TRP A 136 -0.29 0.55 13.32
N ALA A 137 0.46 0.41 12.24
CA ALA A 137 1.61 1.26 11.96
C ALA A 137 1.66 1.58 10.47
N VAL A 138 1.97 2.83 10.14
CA VAL A 138 2.43 3.19 8.80
C VAL A 138 3.94 3.12 8.78
N VAL A 139 4.46 2.34 7.85
CA VAL A 139 5.88 2.18 7.64
C VAL A 139 6.21 2.41 6.18
N MET A 140 7.44 2.86 5.95
CA MET A 140 7.99 2.93 4.62
C MET A 140 8.55 1.56 4.22
N PRO A 141 8.26 1.07 3.01
CA PRO A 141 8.86 -0.17 2.53
C PRO A 141 10.39 -0.04 2.48
N LYS A 142 11.11 -0.96 3.14
CA LYS A 142 12.57 -0.89 3.35
C LYS A 142 13.36 -0.87 2.04
N ASP A 143 12.86 -1.56 1.03
CA ASP A 143 13.41 -1.63 -0.33
C ASP A 143 13.34 -0.30 -1.08
N MET A 144 12.54 0.64 -0.57
CA MET A 144 12.42 1.97 -1.16
C MET A 144 13.31 3.00 -0.47
N ILE A 145 13.77 2.75 0.76
CA ILE A 145 14.68 3.65 1.49
C ILE A 145 15.88 4.10 0.63
N PRO A 146 16.56 3.21 -0.14
CA PRO A 146 17.68 3.63 -0.99
C PRO A 146 17.28 4.46 -2.21
N ARG A 147 16.06 4.27 -2.74
CA ARG A 147 15.59 4.96 -3.96
C ARG A 147 15.40 6.45 -3.74
N TYR A 148 15.11 6.82 -2.51
CA TYR A 148 14.61 8.14 -2.20
C TYR A 148 15.62 9.06 -1.47
N GLN A 149 16.93 8.76 -1.47
CA GLN A 149 17.86 9.34 -0.49
C GLN A 149 18.26 10.83 -0.60
N PRO A 150 18.19 11.56 -1.73
CA PRO A 150 18.49 13.02 -1.69
C PRO A 150 17.24 13.90 -1.50
N GLY A 151 17.20 14.69 -0.42
CA GLY A 151 16.14 15.70 -0.17
C GLY A 151 14.95 15.21 0.65
N TRP A 152 15.12 14.10 1.39
CA TRP A 152 14.04 13.47 2.13
C TRP A 152 13.54 14.24 3.35
N PRO A 153 12.24 14.13 3.67
CA PRO A 153 11.76 14.55 4.98
C PRO A 153 12.52 13.78 6.06
N THR A 154 12.90 14.48 7.12
CA THR A 154 13.42 13.86 8.34
C THR A 154 12.46 12.79 8.85
N GLN A 155 12.94 11.84 9.66
CA GLN A 155 12.07 10.82 10.26
C GLN A 155 10.87 11.43 10.99
N GLN A 156 11.06 12.57 11.67
CA GLN A 156 9.99 13.28 12.35
C GLN A 156 8.97 13.88 11.38
N GLU A 157 9.43 14.49 10.28
CA GLU A 157 8.55 15.03 9.23
C GLU A 157 7.78 13.91 8.54
N TRP A 158 8.43 12.79 8.25
CA TRP A 158 7.78 11.61 7.71
C TRP A 158 6.68 11.10 8.65
N VAL A 159 7.00 10.89 9.93
CA VAL A 159 6.02 10.43 10.93
C VAL A 159 4.86 11.41 11.05
N ARG A 160 5.15 12.72 11.13
CA ARG A 160 4.12 13.76 11.20
C ARG A 160 3.22 13.72 9.97
N TRP A 161 3.81 13.61 8.79
CA TRP A 161 3.10 13.57 7.53
C TRP A 161 2.24 12.31 7.40
N THR A 162 2.77 11.13 7.71
CA THR A 162 1.99 9.89 7.71
C THR A 162 0.91 9.88 8.77
N ASN A 163 1.06 10.62 9.87
CA ASN A 163 -0.01 10.74 10.88
C ASN A 163 -1.07 11.81 10.53
N SER A 164 -0.87 12.60 9.48
CA SER A 164 -1.80 13.66 9.09
C SER A 164 -2.95 13.19 8.17
N PHE A 165 -2.96 11.91 7.81
CA PHE A 165 -3.95 11.32 6.91
C PHE A 165 -4.41 9.95 7.39
N ASP A 166 -5.67 9.61 7.12
CA ASP A 166 -6.28 8.36 7.58
C ASP A 166 -5.96 7.19 6.64
N TRP A 167 -4.71 6.72 6.70
CA TRP A 167 -4.25 5.57 5.92
C TRP A 167 -4.93 4.26 6.32
N LEU A 168 -5.38 4.16 7.58
CA LEU A 168 -6.07 2.99 8.07
C LEU A 168 -7.38 2.77 7.32
N SER A 169 -8.18 3.83 7.16
CA SER A 169 -9.44 3.77 6.39
C SER A 169 -9.22 3.37 4.94
N VAL A 170 -8.17 3.90 4.29
CA VAL A 170 -7.82 3.48 2.92
C VAL A 170 -7.42 2.00 2.87
N ALA A 171 -6.56 1.56 3.81
CA ALA A 171 -6.04 0.19 3.85
C ALA A 171 -7.12 -0.87 4.14
N VAL A 172 -8.03 -0.60 5.09
CA VAL A 172 -9.13 -1.52 5.45
C VAL A 172 -10.02 -1.83 4.25
N GLY A 173 -10.22 -0.87 3.35
CA GLY A 173 -11.01 -1.08 2.14
C GLY A 173 -10.41 -2.08 1.15
N PHE A 174 -9.17 -2.52 1.33
CA PHE A 174 -8.56 -3.62 0.57
C PHE A 174 -8.64 -4.98 1.27
N ILE A 175 -8.68 -4.99 2.61
CA ILE A 175 -8.71 -6.23 3.40
C ILE A 175 -10.06 -6.93 3.21
N ARG A 176 -11.17 -6.19 3.20
CA ARG A 176 -12.49 -6.81 3.05
C ARG A 176 -12.67 -7.55 1.71
N PRO A 177 -12.40 -6.93 0.55
CA PRO A 177 -12.45 -7.65 -0.74
C PRO A 177 -11.49 -8.85 -0.79
N MET A 178 -10.34 -8.76 -0.13
CA MET A 178 -9.42 -9.88 -0.01
C MET A 178 -10.08 -11.03 0.77
N LEU A 179 -10.65 -10.78 1.96
CA LEU A 179 -11.35 -11.81 2.73
C LEU A 179 -12.50 -12.43 1.94
N ASP A 180 -13.30 -11.61 1.27
CA ASP A 180 -14.40 -12.07 0.41
C ASP A 180 -13.90 -12.99 -0.73
N SER A 181 -12.68 -12.73 -1.25
CA SER A 181 -12.06 -13.55 -2.30
C SER A 181 -11.48 -14.87 -1.76
N LEU A 182 -11.02 -14.88 -0.51
CA LEU A 182 -10.45 -16.07 0.13
C LEU A 182 -11.53 -17.07 0.57
N GLU A 183 -12.72 -16.60 0.97
CA GLU A 183 -13.85 -17.46 1.34
C GLU A 183 -14.48 -18.20 0.14
N GLN A 184 -14.16 -17.77 -1.09
CA GLN A 184 -14.63 -18.38 -2.34
C GLN A 184 -13.69 -19.47 -2.88
N CYS A 185 -12.59 -19.75 -2.20
CA CYS A 185 -11.59 -20.76 -2.54
C CYS A 185 -11.61 -21.92 -1.53
#